data_AF-A0A1V4YQM6-F1
#
_entry.id   AF-A0A1V4YQM6-F1
#
_cell.length_a   1.000
_cell.length_b   1.000
_cell.length_c   1.000
_cell.angle_alpha   90.00
_cell.angle_beta   90.00
_cell.angle_gamma   90.00
#
_symmetry.space_group_name_H-M   'P 1'
#
loop_
_entity.id
_entity.type
_entity.pdbx_description
1 polymer ?
#
loop_
_entity_poly.entity_id
_entity_poly.type
_entity_poly.pdbx_seq_one_letter_code
_entity_poly.pdbx_strand_id
1 'polypeptide(L)'
;MDKIRYRQAQELIGKAGKFKGTKEVFKKPQEGIIDTKLFGEILNEMMDLEDYLLDSRPTHYLKKDEAQEFCEQIISIRKQLDSILGDFGVLEKADAEGDIKTLSDKYLILTTKSNFKKVLTKFTVDPQKIVVAGVPLETDDMKRLNPNLPDAALKSIEKKISHVKNDITRKKEQFNLENVLVIVEDDESGELLAERVRELYNAQTITLESFKDITPEEFLKLLSGL
;
A
#
# COMPACT_ATOMS: atom_id res chain seq x y z
N MET A 1 -47.71 -24.80 -21.47
CA MET A 1 -46.95 -24.53 -20.24
C MET A 1 -45.45 -24.28 -20.51
N ASP A 2 -44.90 -24.79 -21.61
CA ASP A 2 -43.44 -24.76 -21.85
C ASP A 2 -42.86 -23.38 -22.18
N LYS A 3 -43.57 -22.51 -22.91
CA LYS A 3 -43.06 -21.17 -23.26
C LYS A 3 -42.73 -20.29 -22.04
N ILE A 4 -43.47 -20.47 -20.93
CA ILE A 4 -43.23 -19.72 -19.69
C ILE A 4 -41.95 -20.24 -19.01
N ARG A 5 -41.76 -21.56 -18.98
CA ARG A 5 -40.56 -22.19 -18.42
C ARG A 5 -39.32 -21.90 -19.25
N TYR A 6 -39.42 -21.86 -20.58
CA TYR A 6 -38.33 -21.42 -21.45
C TYR A 6 -37.94 -19.97 -21.21
N ARG A 7 -38.93 -19.06 -21.04
CA ARG A 7 -38.66 -17.65 -20.74
C ARG A 7 -38.02 -17.47 -19.37
N GLN A 8 -38.48 -18.21 -18.36
CA GLN A 8 -37.89 -18.21 -17.02
C GLN A 8 -36.48 -18.79 -17.03
N ALA A 9 -36.23 -19.86 -17.79
CA ALA A 9 -34.89 -20.43 -17.94
C ALA A 9 -33.94 -19.45 -18.65
N GLN A 10 -34.40 -18.75 -19.69
CA GLN A 10 -33.62 -17.69 -20.36
C GLN A 10 -33.31 -16.51 -19.43
N GLU A 11 -34.28 -16.08 -18.61
CA GLU A 11 -34.03 -15.05 -17.60
C GLU A 11 -33.04 -15.50 -16.53
N LEU A 12 -33.12 -16.75 -16.07
CA LEU A 12 -32.22 -17.30 -15.07
C LEU A 12 -30.81 -17.48 -15.63
N ILE A 13 -30.66 -17.97 -16.86
CA ILE A 13 -29.36 -18.05 -17.56
C ILE A 13 -28.79 -16.65 -17.81
N GLY A 14 -29.63 -15.68 -18.22
CA GLY A 14 -29.22 -14.29 -18.41
C GLY A 14 -28.84 -13.59 -17.10
N LYS A 15 -29.44 -13.96 -15.96
CA LYS A 15 -29.08 -13.46 -14.63
C LYS A 15 -27.84 -14.15 -14.07
N ALA A 16 -27.66 -15.45 -14.34
CA ALA A 16 -26.49 -16.22 -13.92
C ALA A 16 -25.25 -15.90 -14.77
N GLY A 17 -25.43 -15.54 -16.05
CA GLY A 17 -24.38 -15.10 -16.96
C GLY A 17 -23.97 -13.64 -16.81
N LYS A 18 -24.62 -12.87 -15.92
CA LYS A 18 -24.09 -11.56 -15.50
C LYS A 18 -22.89 -11.81 -14.61
N PHE A 19 -21.71 -11.77 -15.22
CA PHE A 19 -20.42 -11.69 -14.54
C PHE A 19 -20.53 -10.72 -13.35
N LYS A 20 -20.29 -11.23 -12.14
CA LYS A 20 -20.28 -10.47 -10.87
C LYS A 20 -18.92 -9.79 -10.61
N GLY A 21 -18.09 -9.60 -11.63
CA GLY A 21 -16.97 -8.69 -11.52
C GLY A 21 -17.47 -7.25 -11.50
N THR A 22 -16.87 -6.41 -10.68
CA THR A 22 -16.89 -4.95 -10.88
C THR A 22 -16.62 -4.70 -12.36
N LYS A 23 -17.61 -4.18 -13.10
CA LYS A 23 -17.35 -3.72 -14.47
C LYS A 23 -16.29 -2.65 -14.37
N GLU A 24 -15.08 -2.92 -14.84
CA GLU A 24 -14.13 -1.86 -15.16
C GLU A 24 -14.84 -0.94 -16.15
N VAL A 25 -15.20 0.25 -15.67
CA VAL A 25 -15.89 1.25 -16.50
C VAL A 25 -14.81 1.95 -17.29
N PHE A 26 -14.55 1.46 -18.50
CA PHE A 26 -13.66 2.14 -19.43
C PHE A 26 -14.18 3.55 -19.73
N LYS A 27 -13.37 4.55 -19.42
CA LYS A 27 -13.62 5.94 -19.76
C LYS A 27 -13.25 6.20 -21.23
N LYS A 28 -13.68 7.33 -21.78
CA LYS A 28 -13.28 7.73 -23.13
C LYS A 28 -11.77 8.03 -23.15
N PRO A 29 -11.02 7.55 -24.15
CA PRO A 29 -9.60 7.83 -24.28
C PRO A 29 -9.37 9.34 -24.44
N GLN A 30 -8.27 9.81 -23.85
CA GLN A 30 -7.76 11.17 -23.94
C GLN A 30 -6.48 11.19 -24.78
N GLU A 31 -5.98 12.38 -25.10
CA GLU A 31 -4.69 12.53 -25.76
C GLU A 31 -3.56 12.07 -24.81
N GLY A 32 -2.58 11.35 -25.35
CA GLY A 32 -1.48 10.77 -24.57
C GLY A 32 -0.31 10.35 -25.46
N ILE A 33 0.79 9.97 -24.83
CA ILE A 33 2.00 9.47 -25.52
C ILE A 33 2.13 7.99 -25.20
N ILE A 34 2.31 7.17 -26.22
CA ILE A 34 2.55 5.73 -26.03
C ILE A 34 3.94 5.55 -25.41
N ASP A 35 4.01 4.84 -24.28
CA ASP A 35 5.28 4.32 -23.77
C ASP A 35 5.77 3.20 -24.69
N THR A 36 6.64 3.56 -25.64
CA THR A 36 7.15 2.63 -26.66
C THR A 36 8.05 1.55 -26.08
N LYS A 37 8.66 1.77 -24.91
CA LYS A 37 9.48 0.75 -24.24
C LYS A 37 8.59 -0.30 -23.61
N LEU A 38 7.64 0.14 -22.78
CA LEU A 38 6.68 -0.74 -22.13
C LEU A 38 5.86 -1.53 -23.16
N PHE A 39 5.43 -0.86 -24.23
CA PHE A 39 4.73 -1.55 -25.32
C PHE A 39 5.62 -2.56 -26.06
N GLY A 40 6.91 -2.27 -26.22
CA GLY A 40 7.87 -3.23 -26.76
C GLY A 40 8.09 -4.45 -25.87
N GLU A 41 8.15 -4.26 -24.55
CA GLU A 41 8.23 -5.34 -23.56
C GLU A 41 7.00 -6.25 -23.61
N ILE A 42 5.80 -5.68 -23.64
CA ILE A 42 4.54 -6.42 -23.81
C ILE A 42 4.60 -7.29 -25.08
N LEU A 43 5.06 -6.75 -26.20
CA LEU A 43 5.14 -7.51 -27.45
C LEU A 43 6.10 -8.70 -27.35
N ASN A 44 7.24 -8.53 -26.67
CA ASN A 44 8.18 -9.62 -26.44
C ASN A 44 7.56 -10.70 -25.54
N GLU A 45 6.95 -10.32 -24.41
CA GLU A 45 6.25 -11.27 -23.52
C GLU A 45 5.12 -12.02 -24.25
N MET A 46 4.39 -11.33 -25.15
CA MET A 46 3.36 -11.98 -25.98
C MET A 46 3.94 -12.94 -27.02
N MET A 47 5.15 -12.69 -27.53
CA MET A 47 5.84 -13.62 -28.44
C MET A 47 6.26 -14.89 -27.70
N ASP A 48 6.73 -14.78 -26.45
CA ASP A 48 7.09 -15.94 -25.63
C ASP A 48 5.89 -16.87 -25.37
N LEU A 49 4.66 -16.31 -25.35
CA LEU A 49 3.43 -17.11 -25.23
C LEU A 49 3.12 -17.98 -26.45
N GLU A 50 3.74 -17.70 -27.61
CA GLU A 50 3.58 -18.52 -28.82
C GLU A 50 4.09 -19.95 -28.61
N ASP A 51 5.13 -20.13 -27.80
CA ASP A 51 5.71 -21.45 -27.51
C ASP A 51 4.66 -22.40 -26.92
N TYR A 52 3.83 -21.90 -25.99
CA TYR A 52 2.72 -22.68 -25.44
C TYR A 52 1.72 -23.09 -26.52
N LEU A 53 1.45 -22.25 -27.52
CA LEU A 53 0.55 -22.61 -28.62
C LEU A 53 1.15 -23.70 -29.52
N LEU A 54 2.48 -23.67 -29.74
CA LEU A 54 3.17 -24.63 -30.59
C LEU A 54 3.29 -26.00 -29.89
N ASP A 55 3.65 -26.00 -28.61
CA ASP A 55 3.98 -27.20 -27.83
C ASP A 55 2.74 -27.97 -27.38
N SER A 56 1.62 -27.27 -27.17
CA SER A 56 0.38 -27.87 -26.71
C SER A 56 -0.50 -28.46 -27.83
N ARG A 57 -0.05 -28.39 -29.09
CA ARG A 57 -0.81 -28.93 -30.24
C ARG A 57 -1.04 -30.44 -30.14
N PRO A 58 -2.15 -30.94 -30.71
CA PRO A 58 -3.23 -30.20 -31.36
C PRO A 58 -4.31 -29.72 -30.39
N THR A 59 -4.26 -30.17 -29.14
CA THR A 59 -5.38 -30.01 -28.18
C THR A 59 -5.36 -28.69 -27.43
N HIS A 60 -4.20 -28.03 -27.39
CA HIS A 60 -3.93 -26.86 -26.57
C HIS A 60 -4.14 -27.08 -25.07
N TYR A 61 -3.99 -28.34 -24.64
CA TYR A 61 -4.10 -28.70 -23.24
C TYR A 61 -2.78 -28.42 -22.51
N LEU A 62 -2.84 -27.57 -21.49
CA LEU A 62 -1.72 -27.30 -20.59
C LEU A 62 -1.93 -28.06 -19.28
N LYS A 63 -0.87 -28.67 -18.75
CA LYS A 63 -0.89 -29.26 -17.41
C LYS A 63 -0.91 -28.15 -16.36
N LYS A 64 -1.16 -28.51 -15.10
CA LYS A 64 -1.32 -27.55 -14.01
C LYS A 64 -0.17 -26.54 -13.91
N ASP A 65 1.07 -27.00 -13.99
CA ASP A 65 2.25 -26.15 -13.82
C ASP A 65 2.44 -25.23 -15.05
N GLU A 66 2.35 -25.78 -16.27
CA GLU A 66 2.37 -25.02 -17.53
C GLU A 66 1.23 -24.00 -17.60
N ALA A 67 0.03 -24.36 -17.14
CA ALA A 67 -1.12 -23.48 -17.10
C ALA A 67 -0.92 -22.35 -16.07
N GLN A 68 -0.26 -22.63 -14.95
CA GLN A 68 0.08 -21.60 -13.97
C GLN A 68 1.05 -20.59 -14.56
N GLU A 69 2.16 -21.05 -15.15
CA GLU A 69 3.16 -20.17 -15.78
C GLU A 69 2.55 -19.33 -16.91
N PHE A 70 1.79 -19.96 -17.81
CA PHE A 70 1.06 -19.28 -18.87
C PHE A 70 0.11 -18.20 -18.32
N CYS A 71 -0.68 -18.53 -17.30
CA CYS A 71 -1.61 -17.58 -16.70
C CYS A 71 -0.90 -16.43 -15.97
N GLU A 72 0.21 -16.69 -15.29
CA GLU A 72 1.01 -15.65 -14.62
C GLU A 72 1.56 -14.63 -15.63
N GLN A 73 2.06 -15.11 -16.77
CA GLN A 73 2.51 -14.24 -17.87
C GLN A 73 1.36 -13.42 -18.47
N ILE A 74 0.19 -14.03 -18.73
CA ILE A 74 -1.00 -13.30 -19.20
C ILE A 74 -1.43 -12.21 -18.22
N ILE A 75 -1.38 -12.49 -16.91
CA ILE A 75 -1.71 -11.52 -15.87
C ILE A 75 -0.69 -10.37 -15.85
N SER A 76 0.60 -10.65 -16.05
CA SER A 76 1.65 -9.64 -16.18
C SER A 76 1.36 -8.68 -17.33
N ILE A 77 1.17 -9.24 -18.53
CA ILE A 77 0.86 -8.49 -19.75
C ILE A 77 -0.39 -7.62 -19.56
N ARG A 78 -1.44 -8.17 -18.94
CA ARG A 78 -2.65 -7.40 -18.62
C ARG A 78 -2.34 -6.18 -17.77
N LYS A 79 -1.55 -6.31 -16.71
CA LYS A 79 -1.20 -5.15 -15.84
C LYS A 79 -0.42 -4.08 -16.60
N GLN A 80 0.49 -4.48 -17.48
CA GLN A 80 1.24 -3.54 -18.32
C GLN A 80 0.30 -2.83 -19.31
N LEU A 81 -0.62 -3.56 -19.94
CA LEU A 81 -1.67 -2.98 -20.79
C LEU A 81 -2.57 -2.01 -20.02
N ASP A 82 -2.96 -2.36 -18.79
CA ASP A 82 -3.77 -1.49 -17.93
C ASP A 82 -3.04 -0.19 -17.60
N SER A 83 -1.72 -0.24 -17.41
CA SER A 83 -0.88 0.97 -17.24
C SER A 83 -0.93 1.87 -18.47
N ILE A 84 -0.78 1.31 -19.67
CA ILE A 84 -0.87 2.04 -20.94
C ILE A 84 -2.27 2.65 -21.09
N LEU A 85 -3.34 1.88 -20.82
CA LEU A 85 -4.71 2.39 -20.85
C LEU A 85 -4.93 3.52 -19.83
N GLY A 86 -4.23 3.47 -18.70
CA GLY A 86 -4.17 4.55 -17.71
C GLY A 86 -3.55 5.84 -18.25
N ASP A 87 -2.52 5.75 -19.09
CA ASP A 87 -1.89 6.93 -19.73
C ASP A 87 -2.84 7.67 -20.69
N PHE A 88 -3.79 6.94 -21.28
CA PHE A 88 -4.86 7.51 -22.12
C PHE A 88 -6.14 7.81 -21.33
N GLY A 89 -6.11 7.71 -19.99
CA GLY A 89 -7.27 7.97 -19.13
C GLY A 89 -8.45 7.03 -19.35
N VAL A 90 -8.23 5.90 -20.04
CA VAL A 90 -9.25 4.87 -20.33
C VAL A 90 -9.54 4.04 -19.09
N LEU A 91 -8.49 3.74 -18.32
CA LEU A 91 -8.60 3.17 -16.99
C LEU A 91 -8.20 4.19 -15.94
N GLU A 92 -8.83 4.14 -14.78
CA GLU A 92 -8.28 4.81 -13.61
C GLU A 92 -7.00 4.06 -13.25
N LYS A 93 -5.84 4.74 -13.37
CA LYS A 93 -4.68 4.29 -12.61
C LYS A 93 -5.10 4.26 -11.15
N ALA A 94 -4.73 3.20 -10.43
CA ALA A 94 -4.83 3.25 -8.98
C ALA A 94 -4.03 4.48 -8.53
N ASP A 95 -4.72 5.54 -8.10
CA ASP A 95 -4.10 6.75 -7.62
C ASP A 95 -3.62 6.47 -6.20
N ALA A 96 -2.58 5.65 -6.11
CA ALA A 96 -2.07 5.19 -4.83
C ALA A 96 -1.68 6.38 -3.96
N GLU A 97 -1.13 7.44 -4.57
CA GLU A 97 -0.83 8.69 -3.89
C GLU A 97 -2.10 9.40 -3.37
N GLY A 98 -3.12 9.59 -4.20
CA GLY A 98 -4.39 10.18 -3.77
C GLY A 98 -5.12 9.39 -2.68
N ASP A 99 -5.09 8.05 -2.78
CA ASP A 99 -5.67 7.16 -1.79
C ASP A 99 -4.86 7.15 -0.49
N ILE A 100 -3.52 7.14 -0.56
CA ILE A 100 -2.63 7.28 0.60
C ILE A 100 -2.89 8.61 1.29
N LYS A 101 -3.00 9.71 0.55
CA LYS A 101 -3.32 11.02 1.13
C LYS A 101 -4.63 10.99 1.90
N THR A 102 -5.68 10.46 1.28
CA THR A 102 -7.02 10.36 1.89
C THR A 102 -7.03 9.46 3.13
N LEU A 103 -6.37 8.30 3.07
CA LEU A 103 -6.30 7.35 4.18
C LEU A 103 -5.38 7.81 5.30
N SER A 104 -4.29 8.51 4.99
CA SER A 104 -3.36 9.04 5.99
C SER A 104 -3.89 10.29 6.68
N ASP A 105 -4.79 11.05 6.05
CA ASP A 105 -5.31 12.32 6.56
C ASP A 105 -6.05 12.21 7.90
N LYS A 106 -6.57 11.02 8.23
CA LYS A 106 -7.25 10.70 9.50
C LYS A 106 -6.31 10.35 10.66
N TYR A 107 -5.00 10.25 10.41
CA TYR A 107 -4.00 9.85 11.41
C TYR A 107 -2.99 10.95 11.72
N LEU A 108 -2.57 10.99 12.98
CA LEU A 108 -1.26 11.53 13.34
C LEU A 108 -0.23 10.40 13.23
N ILE A 109 0.77 10.55 12.36
CA ILE A 109 1.76 9.51 12.09
C ILE A 109 3.03 9.74 12.93
N LEU A 110 3.43 8.73 13.68
CA LEU A 110 4.69 8.71 14.43
C LEU A 110 5.68 7.75 13.79
N THR A 111 6.95 8.16 13.77
CA THR A 111 8.05 7.31 13.28
C THR A 111 9.34 7.56 14.07
N THR A 112 10.26 6.60 14.09
CA THR A 112 11.54 6.71 14.80
C THR A 112 12.58 7.55 14.05
N LYS A 113 12.58 7.51 12.71
CA LYS A 113 13.69 8.02 11.89
C LYS A 113 13.24 9.10 10.90
N SER A 114 14.11 10.08 10.66
CA SER A 114 13.80 11.23 9.78
C SER A 114 13.76 10.87 8.28
N ASN A 115 14.41 9.78 7.88
CA ASN A 115 14.31 9.22 6.53
C ASN A 115 12.88 8.72 6.23
N PHE A 116 12.16 8.14 7.19
CA PHE A 116 10.80 7.66 6.98
C PHE A 116 9.87 8.84 6.71
N LYS A 117 10.05 9.95 7.44
CA LYS A 117 9.33 11.19 7.13
C LYS A 117 9.53 11.62 5.67
N LYS A 118 10.74 11.50 5.11
CA LYS A 118 10.98 11.83 3.69
C LYS A 118 10.24 10.89 2.74
N VAL A 119 10.23 9.59 3.04
CA VAL A 119 9.54 8.58 2.23
C VAL A 119 8.02 8.79 2.30
N LEU A 120 7.45 8.95 3.49
CA LEU A 120 6.03 9.24 3.69
C LEU A 120 5.58 10.52 2.96
N THR A 121 6.38 11.59 3.03
CA THR A 121 6.09 12.83 2.27
C THR A 121 6.12 12.59 0.75
N LYS A 122 7.00 11.72 0.24
CA LYS A 122 6.99 11.34 -1.19
C LYS A 122 5.70 10.60 -1.55
N PHE A 123 5.15 9.83 -0.63
CA PHE A 123 3.84 9.18 -0.78
C PHE A 123 2.67 10.12 -0.46
N THR A 124 2.90 11.43 -0.50
CA THR A 124 1.89 12.49 -0.32
C THR A 124 1.24 12.60 1.07
N VAL A 125 1.80 11.93 2.08
CA VAL A 125 1.41 12.15 3.48
C VAL A 125 1.77 13.57 3.91
N ASP A 126 0.84 14.27 4.54
CA ASP A 126 1.07 15.64 5.03
C ASP A 126 2.23 15.69 6.05
N PRO A 127 3.35 16.37 5.75
CA PRO A 127 4.51 16.46 6.64
C PRO A 127 4.21 17.11 8.00
N GLN A 128 3.14 17.90 8.10
CA GLN A 128 2.70 18.54 9.34
C GLN A 128 2.02 17.54 10.29
N LYS A 129 1.44 16.47 9.75
CA LYS A 129 0.83 15.35 10.50
C LYS A 129 1.83 14.23 10.81
N ILE A 130 3.13 14.45 10.58
CA ILE A 130 4.19 13.48 10.92
C ILE A 130 5.01 14.00 12.12
N VAL A 131 5.17 13.15 13.12
CA VAL A 131 6.06 13.35 14.28
C VAL A 131 7.20 12.34 14.21
N VAL A 132 8.44 12.82 14.32
CA VAL A 132 9.63 11.96 14.38
C VAL A 132 10.08 11.86 15.83
N ALA A 133 9.84 10.70 16.45
CA ALA A 133 10.26 10.37 17.80
C ALA A 133 11.65 9.72 17.75
N GLY A 134 12.71 10.55 17.75
CA GLY A 134 14.10 10.06 17.79
C GLY A 134 14.55 9.54 19.17
N VAL A 135 13.62 9.43 20.13
CA VAL A 135 13.79 8.86 21.47
C VAL A 135 12.48 8.15 21.85
N PRO A 136 12.52 7.13 22.73
CA PRO A 136 11.33 6.53 23.36
C PRO A 136 10.48 7.58 24.07
N LEU A 137 9.22 7.23 24.38
CA LEU A 137 8.31 8.15 25.06
C LEU A 137 8.41 8.09 26.60
N GLU A 138 9.22 7.19 27.14
CA GLU A 138 9.49 7.11 28.58
C GLU A 138 10.98 7.02 28.86
N THR A 139 11.37 7.52 30.05
CA THR A 139 12.77 7.54 30.50
C THR A 139 13.30 6.15 30.82
N ASP A 140 12.43 5.25 31.25
CA ASP A 140 12.80 3.89 31.63
C ASP A 140 13.16 3.05 30.41
N ASP A 141 12.44 3.24 29.31
CA ASP A 141 12.74 2.62 28.01
C ASP A 141 14.12 3.04 27.49
N MET A 142 14.56 4.25 27.82
CA MET A 142 15.90 4.72 27.46
C MET A 142 17.01 4.02 28.25
N LYS A 143 16.76 3.65 29.50
CA LYS A 143 17.68 2.81 30.27
C LYS A 143 17.65 1.36 29.79
N ARG A 144 16.54 0.90 29.21
CA ARG A 144 16.43 -0.42 28.57
C ARG A 144 17.29 -0.49 27.31
N LEU A 145 17.16 0.51 26.42
CA LEU A 145 17.98 0.62 25.20
C LEU A 145 19.46 0.87 25.48
N ASN A 146 19.77 1.61 26.55
CA ASN A 146 21.16 1.86 26.94
C ASN A 146 21.33 1.84 28.47
N PRO A 147 21.63 0.66 29.05
CA PRO A 147 21.79 0.50 30.50
C PRO A 147 22.94 1.30 31.11
N ASN A 148 23.95 1.66 30.32
CA ASN A 148 25.15 2.38 30.78
C ASN A 148 25.02 3.92 30.63
N LEU A 149 23.82 4.42 30.38
CA LEU A 149 23.58 5.84 30.13
C LEU A 149 23.80 6.67 31.42
N PRO A 150 24.66 7.69 31.41
CA PRO A 150 24.89 8.56 32.57
C PRO A 150 23.65 9.40 32.93
N ASP A 151 23.40 9.61 34.22
CA ASP A 151 22.24 10.40 34.72
C ASP A 151 22.18 11.83 34.15
N ALA A 152 23.34 12.43 33.87
CA ALA A 152 23.41 13.74 33.24
C ALA A 152 22.84 13.75 31.80
N ALA A 153 23.01 12.67 31.06
CA ALA A 153 22.43 12.50 29.73
C ALA A 153 20.92 12.25 29.81
N LEU A 154 20.46 11.54 30.85
CA LEU A 154 19.04 11.26 31.09
C LEU A 154 18.19 12.54 31.15
N LYS A 155 18.67 13.58 31.84
CA LYS A 155 17.98 14.89 31.91
C LYS A 155 17.77 15.55 30.54
N SER A 156 18.75 15.42 29.66
CA SER A 156 18.65 15.97 28.30
C SER A 156 17.63 15.18 27.46
N ILE A 157 17.51 13.88 27.72
CA ILE A 157 16.57 12.99 27.06
C ILE A 157 15.15 13.22 27.58
N GLU A 158 14.95 13.37 28.89
CA GLU A 158 13.67 13.77 29.51
C GLU A 158 13.07 15.00 28.81
N LYS A 159 13.91 16.00 28.54
CA LYS A 159 13.48 17.20 27.80
C LYS A 159 13.03 16.87 26.38
N LYS A 160 13.76 16.00 25.67
CA LYS A 160 13.38 15.54 24.31
C LYS A 160 12.06 14.76 24.34
N ILE A 161 11.88 13.87 25.31
CA ILE A 161 10.65 13.12 25.53
C ILE A 161 9.47 14.07 25.71
N SER A 162 9.63 15.07 26.60
CA SER A 162 8.61 16.10 26.82
C SER A 162 8.30 16.88 25.54
N HIS A 163 9.31 17.27 24.76
CA HIS A 163 9.09 17.94 23.49
C HIS A 163 8.30 17.08 22.48
N VAL A 164 8.60 15.78 22.39
CA VAL A 164 7.88 14.86 21.49
C VAL A 164 6.42 14.71 21.96
N LYS A 165 6.17 14.49 23.25
CA LYS A 165 4.81 14.42 23.81
C LYS A 165 4.03 15.71 23.55
N ASN A 166 4.64 16.87 23.76
CA ASN A 166 4.02 18.16 23.48
C ASN A 166 3.74 18.35 21.98
N ASP A 167 4.62 17.89 21.09
CA ASP A 167 4.40 17.97 19.64
C ASP A 167 3.25 17.06 19.19
N ILE A 168 3.12 15.87 19.79
CA ILE A 168 2.00 14.95 19.58
C ILE A 168 0.70 15.63 19.98
N THR A 169 0.59 16.09 21.23
CA THR A 169 -0.64 16.74 21.75
C THR A 169 -1.02 17.95 20.90
N ARG A 170 -0.06 18.84 20.62
CA ARG A 170 -0.27 20.04 19.81
C ARG A 170 -0.81 19.70 18.42
N LYS A 171 -0.26 18.68 17.75
CA LYS A 171 -0.72 18.29 16.41
C LYS A 171 -2.06 17.57 16.43
N LYS A 172 -2.34 16.73 17.44
CA LYS A 172 -3.67 16.14 17.61
C LYS A 172 -4.74 17.21 17.72
N GLU A 173 -4.49 18.25 18.53
CA GLU A 173 -5.40 19.39 18.70
C GLU A 173 -5.52 20.24 17.43
N GLN A 174 -4.37 20.62 16.83
CA GLN A 174 -4.34 21.48 15.64
C GLN A 174 -5.10 20.88 14.45
N PHE A 175 -4.98 19.57 14.24
CA PHE A 175 -5.58 18.87 13.11
C PHE A 175 -6.85 18.09 13.47
N ASN A 176 -7.31 18.17 14.71
CA ASN A 176 -8.45 17.42 15.24
C ASN A 176 -8.34 15.91 14.94
N LEU A 177 -7.16 15.33 15.21
CA LEU A 177 -6.85 13.93 14.94
C LEU A 177 -7.03 13.09 16.20
N GLU A 178 -8.03 12.20 16.18
CA GLU A 178 -8.24 11.24 17.27
C GLU A 178 -7.31 10.03 17.14
N ASN A 179 -7.10 9.56 15.90
CA ASN A 179 -6.34 8.36 15.60
C ASN A 179 -4.85 8.63 15.47
N VAL A 180 -4.06 7.69 15.99
CA VAL A 180 -2.60 7.72 15.94
C VAL A 180 -2.11 6.46 15.23
N LEU A 181 -1.20 6.63 14.28
CA LEU A 181 -0.56 5.53 13.55
C LEU A 181 0.95 5.58 13.81
N VAL A 182 1.52 4.45 14.22
CA VAL A 182 2.95 4.29 14.45
C VAL A 182 3.54 3.46 13.32
N ILE A 183 4.59 3.99 12.68
CA ILE A 183 5.31 3.33 11.60
C ILE A 183 6.77 3.19 12.01
N VAL A 184 7.19 1.95 12.24
CA VAL A 184 8.51 1.61 12.81
C VAL A 184 9.18 0.48 12.03
N GLU A 185 10.51 0.44 12.13
CA GLU A 185 11.28 -0.73 11.72
C GLU A 185 11.19 -1.82 12.80
N ASP A 186 11.43 -3.07 12.41
CA ASP A 186 11.54 -4.22 13.31
C ASP A 186 12.88 -4.20 14.06
N ASP A 187 13.06 -3.19 14.90
CA ASP A 187 14.20 -3.01 15.79
C ASP A 187 13.73 -2.69 17.23
N GLU A 188 14.59 -2.92 18.23
CA GLU A 188 14.26 -2.74 19.66
C GLU A 188 13.73 -1.33 19.97
N SER A 189 14.22 -0.31 19.26
CA SER A 189 13.73 1.07 19.39
C SER A 189 12.34 1.25 18.81
N GLY A 190 12.04 0.59 17.69
CA GLY A 190 10.75 0.59 17.02
C GLY A 190 9.68 -0.12 17.85
N GLU A 191 10.00 -1.29 18.38
CA GLU A 191 9.14 -2.06 19.27
C GLU A 191 8.72 -1.26 20.51
N LEU A 192 9.70 -0.67 21.21
CA LEU A 192 9.43 0.15 22.40
C LEU A 192 8.55 1.37 22.08
N LEU A 193 8.80 2.06 20.96
CA LEU A 193 7.96 3.17 20.55
C LEU A 193 6.53 2.70 20.24
N ALA A 194 6.37 1.60 19.51
CA ALA A 194 5.07 1.05 19.16
C ALA A 194 4.26 0.63 20.40
N GLU A 195 4.91 -0.03 21.36
CA GLU A 195 4.30 -0.42 22.64
C GLU A 195 3.79 0.81 23.39
N ARG A 196 4.65 1.80 23.64
CA ARG A 196 4.28 3.01 24.41
C ARG A 196 3.21 3.85 23.74
N VAL A 197 3.28 4.02 22.43
CA VAL A 197 2.29 4.84 21.73
C VAL A 197 0.94 4.12 21.68
N ARG A 198 0.93 2.78 21.62
CA ARG A 198 -0.30 1.99 21.77
C ARG A 198 -0.90 2.17 23.17
N GLU A 199 -0.09 2.10 24.22
CA GLU A 199 -0.54 2.31 25.61
C GLU A 199 -1.09 3.73 25.85
N LEU A 200 -0.36 4.76 25.40
CA LEU A 200 -0.67 6.15 25.70
C LEU A 200 -1.76 6.75 24.80
N TYR A 201 -1.87 6.28 23.55
CA TYR A 201 -2.70 6.91 22.54
C TYR A 201 -3.60 5.95 21.76
N ASN A 202 -3.69 4.67 22.17
CA ASN A 202 -4.46 3.63 21.48
C ASN A 202 -4.13 3.54 19.98
N ALA A 203 -2.84 3.64 19.65
CA ALA A 203 -2.40 3.73 18.27
C ALA A 203 -2.42 2.39 17.53
N GLN A 204 -2.67 2.48 16.23
CA GLN A 204 -2.41 1.41 15.28
C GLN A 204 -0.90 1.34 14.96
N THR A 205 -0.39 0.18 14.60
CA THR A 205 1.04 -0.04 14.35
C THR A 205 1.25 -0.71 13.00
N ILE A 206 2.19 -0.19 12.22
CA ILE A 206 2.80 -0.84 11.06
C ILE A 206 4.27 -1.07 11.40
N THR A 207 4.67 -2.33 11.44
CA THR A 207 6.07 -2.76 11.62
C THR A 207 6.60 -3.28 10.29
N LEU A 208 7.80 -2.85 9.91
CA LEU A 208 8.43 -3.18 8.62
C LEU A 208 9.90 -3.58 8.82
N GLU A 209 10.40 -4.52 8.04
CA GLU A 209 11.83 -4.90 8.09
C GLU A 209 12.75 -3.76 7.60
N SER A 210 12.31 -3.03 6.57
CA SER A 210 13.01 -1.85 6.03
C SER A 210 12.01 -0.89 5.40
N PHE A 211 12.11 0.39 5.74
CA PHE A 211 11.26 1.44 5.13
C PHE A 211 11.88 2.07 3.87
N LYS A 212 13.12 1.70 3.50
CA LYS A 212 13.83 2.36 2.40
C LYS A 212 13.29 2.01 1.02
N ASP A 213 12.72 0.81 0.88
CA ASP A 213 12.45 0.20 -0.43
C ASP A 213 10.96 -0.06 -0.69
N ILE A 214 10.08 0.42 0.20
CA ILE A 214 8.63 0.29 0.04
C ILE A 214 8.12 1.13 -1.12
N THR A 215 7.19 0.62 -1.92
CA THR A 215 6.51 1.39 -2.98
C THR A 215 5.21 2.05 -2.47
N PRO A 216 4.67 3.07 -3.17
CA PRO A 216 3.37 3.66 -2.83
C PRO A 216 2.24 2.62 -2.77
N GLU A 217 2.24 1.64 -3.68
CA GLU A 217 1.21 0.60 -3.75
C GLU A 217 1.29 -0.37 -2.57
N GLU A 218 2.50 -0.74 -2.15
CA GLU A 218 2.74 -1.55 -0.95
C GLU A 218 2.30 -0.80 0.31
N PHE A 219 2.66 0.49 0.40
CA PHE A 219 2.25 1.32 1.52
C PHE A 219 0.73 1.51 1.58
N LEU A 220 0.08 1.68 0.42
CA LEU A 220 -1.38 1.75 0.33
C LEU A 220 -2.04 0.47 0.84
N LYS A 221 -1.51 -0.71 0.50
CA LYS A 221 -2.03 -1.99 0.99
C LYS A 221 -1.94 -2.08 2.52
N LEU A 222 -0.82 -1.65 3.10
CA LEU A 222 -0.65 -1.62 4.55
C LEU A 222 -1.65 -0.67 5.22
N LEU A 223 -1.83 0.54 4.68
CA LEU A 223 -2.80 1.52 5.18
C LEU A 223 -4.26 1.05 5.04
N SER A 224 -4.57 0.32 3.97
CA SER A 224 -5.91 -0.20 3.72
C SER A 224 -6.26 -1.41 4.59
N GLY A 225 -5.26 -2.05 5.21
CA GLY A 225 -5.44 -3.16 6.15
C GLY A 225 -5.70 -2.75 7.60
N LEU A 226 -5.72 -1.45 7.89
CA LEU A 226 -5.94 -0.84 9.21
C LEU A 226 -7.41 -0.50 9.49
#